data_AF-A0A849E559-F1
#
_entry.id   AF-A0A849E559-F1
#
_cell.length_a   1.000
_cell.length_b   1.000
_cell.length_c   1.000
_cell.angle_alpha   90.00
_cell.angle_beta   90.00
_cell.angle_gamma   90.00
#
_symmetry.space_group_name_H-M   'P 1'
#
loop_
_entity.id
_entity.type
_entity.pdbx_description
1 polymer ?
#
loop_
_entity_poly.entity_id
_entity_poly.type
_entity_poly.pdbx_seq_one_letter_code
_entity_poly.pdbx_strand_id
1 'polypeptide(L)' 'HGIGSGKRKFLEAEHGSGVAVMRSIKHALDPKNIMNPGKILP' A
#
# COMPACT_ATOMS: atom_id res chain seq x y z
N HIS A 1 8.77 -13.62 0.38
CA HIS A 1 7.46 -13.74 -0.33
C HIS A 1 6.45 -12.67 0.13
N GLY A 2 6.82 -11.38 0.12
CA GLY A 2 5.94 -10.28 0.54
C GLY A 2 4.72 -10.08 -0.37
N ILE A 3 3.96 -9.01 -0.14
CA ILE A 3 2.68 -8.75 -0.83
C ILE A 3 2.89 -8.57 -2.34
N GLY A 4 3.75 -7.61 -2.72
CA GLY A 4 3.97 -7.25 -4.12
C GLY A 4 2.67 -6.99 -4.89
N SER A 5 2.74 -7.00 -6.23
CA SER A 5 1.55 -6.78 -7.06
C SER A 5 0.56 -7.97 -7.00
N GLY A 6 1.07 -9.19 -6.80
CA GLY A 6 0.27 -10.42 -6.86
C GLY A 6 -0.73 -10.58 -5.71
N LYS A 7 -0.45 -10.00 -4.54
CA LYS A 7 -1.34 -10.09 -3.36
C LYS A 7 -2.06 -8.79 -3.03
N ARG A 8 -1.87 -7.74 -3.83
CA ARG A 8 -2.47 -6.40 -3.64
C ARG A 8 -3.99 -6.43 -3.48
N LYS A 9 -4.67 -7.35 -4.17
CA LYS A 9 -6.13 -7.51 -4.11
C LYS A 9 -6.65 -8.04 -2.77
N PHE A 10 -5.80 -8.69 -1.97
CA PHE A 10 -6.17 -9.22 -0.66
C PHE A 10 -5.93 -8.21 0.46
N LEU A 11 -5.21 -7.12 0.19
CA LEU A 11 -4.81 -6.14 1.20
C LEU A 11 -6.00 -5.56 1.96
N GLU A 12 -7.08 -5.24 1.24
CA GLU A 12 -8.31 -4.70 1.83
C GLU A 12 -9.05 -5.76 2.66
N ALA A 13 -9.06 -7.01 2.21
CA ALA A 13 -9.71 -8.11 2.92
C ALA A 13 -8.95 -8.50 4.20
N GLU A 14 -7.62 -8.43 4.20
CA GLU A 14 -6.77 -8.80 5.34
C GLU A 14 -6.64 -7.69 6.38
N HIS A 15 -6.65 -6.42 5.95
CA HIS A 15 -6.33 -5.29 6.83
C HIS A 15 -7.43 -4.24 6.96
N GLY A 16 -8.48 -4.28 6.13
CA GLY A 16 -9.62 -3.36 6.20
C GLY A 16 -9.21 -1.89 6.33
N SER A 17 -9.73 -1.22 7.36
CA SER A 17 -9.41 0.19 7.65
C SER A 17 -7.92 0.47 7.89
N GLY A 18 -7.11 -0.54 8.23
CA GLY A 18 -5.66 -0.43 8.32
C GLY A 18 -4.99 -0.02 7.01
N VAL A 19 -5.62 -0.29 5.86
CA VAL A 19 -5.12 0.16 4.54
C VAL A 19 -5.09 1.69 4.43
N ALA A 20 -6.03 2.39 5.07
CA ALA A 20 -6.03 3.85 5.11
C ALA A 20 -4.80 4.39 5.86
N VAL A 21 -4.47 3.78 7.00
CA VAL A 21 -3.28 4.15 7.80
C VAL A 21 -1.99 3.89 7.00
N MET A 22 -1.89 2.74 6.32
CA MET A 22 -0.74 2.43 5.45
C MET A 22 -0.57 3.47 4.33
N ARG A 23 -1.68 3.93 3.73
CA ARG A 23 -1.67 5.04 2.75
C ARG A 23 -1.19 6.35 3.36
N SER A 24 -1.67 6.72 4.54
CA SER A 24 -1.24 7.95 5.22
C SER A 24 0.27 7.92 5.50
N ILE A 25 0.80 6.79 5.98
CA ILE A 25 2.24 6.62 6.22
C ILE A 25 3.02 6.72 4.91
N LYS A 26 2.58 6.02 3.85
CA LYS A 26 3.23 6.08 2.54
C LYS A 26 3.27 7.51 1.99
N HIS A 27 2.17 8.25 2.11
CA HIS A 27 2.10 9.63 1.63
C HIS A 27 3.00 10.58 2.44
N ALA A 28 3.08 10.39 3.76
CA ALA A 28 3.97 11.18 4.61
C ALA A 28 5.45 10.95 4.28
N LEU A 29 5.83 9.71 3.94
CA LEU A 29 7.22 9.34 3.63
C LEU A 29 7.60 9.58 2.16
N ASP A 30 6.66 9.46 1.24
CA ASP A 30 6.88 9.57 -0.20
C ASP A 30 5.74 10.35 -0.88
N PRO A 31 5.64 11.66 -0.62
CA PRO A 31 4.55 12.49 -1.14
C PRO A 31 4.60 12.62 -2.67
N LYS A 32 5.77 12.40 -3.29
CA LYS A 32 5.95 12.41 -4.74
C LYS A 32 5.77 11.03 -5.38
N ASN A 33 5.48 10.00 -4.58
CA ASN A 33 5.26 8.62 -5.02
C ASN A 33 6.39 8.04 -5.90
N ILE A 34 7.66 8.37 -5.62
CA ILE A 34 8.81 7.91 -6.41
C ILE A 34 9.23 6.48 -6.06
N MET A 35 8.95 6.02 -4.84
CA MET A 35 9.37 4.71 -4.35
C MET A 35 8.33 3.63 -4.66
N ASN A 36 8.53 2.92 -5.77
CA ASN A 36 7.72 1.78 -6.20
C ASN A 36 6.23 2.11 -6.40
N PRO A 37 5.89 3.02 -7.31
CA PRO A 37 4.51 3.44 -7.55
C PRO A 37 3.60 2.26 -7.92
N GLY A 38 2.40 2.23 -7.35
CA GLY A 38 1.36 1.25 -7.66
C GLY A 38 1.62 -0.20 -7.20
N LYS A 39 2.73 -0.48 -6.53
CA LYS A 39 3.14 -1.86 -6.20
C LYS A 39 2.30 -2.50 -5.10
N ILE A 40 2.00 -1.78 -4.03
CA ILE A 40 1.31 -2.33 -2.83
C ILE A 40 0.01 -1.57 -2.51
N LEU A 41 0.05 -0.24 -2.55
CA LEU A 41 -1.11 0.60 -2.24
C LEU A 41 -1.65 1.21 -3.55
N PRO A 42 -2.98 1.25 -3.76
CA PRO A 42 -3.60 2.06 -4.80
C PRO A 42 -3.45 3.54 -4.50
#